data_AF-K2RME6-F1
#
_entry.id   AF-K2RME6-F1
#
_cell.length_a   1.000
_cell.length_b   1.000
_cell.length_c   1.000
_cell.angle_alpha   90.00
_cell.angle_beta   90.00
_cell.angle_gamma   90.00
#
_symmetry.space_group_name_H-M   'P 1'
#
loop_
_entity.id
_entity.type
_entity.pdbx_description
1 polymer ?
#
loop_
_entity_poly.entity_id
_entity_poly.type
_entity_poly.pdbx_seq_one_letter_code
_entity_poly.pdbx_strand_id
1 'polypeptide(L)'
;MQFFLPVFLVCNFFGFAYGCQQWKVGFISKAEACELDAGHWRNTCLDLTYDYIEYSRANGARLGHDISGTTSCDTCDTKNPKCYCHIAFWRYREWMGTTIPYLENDIWSYDENGDVFGKINHKNIDCD
;
A
#
# COMPACT_ATOMS: atom_id res chain seq x y z
N MET A 1 -26.07 -31.26 23.73
CA MET A 1 -25.29 -30.01 23.49
C MET A 1 -24.02 -30.34 22.70
N GLN A 2 -24.13 -30.83 21.45
CA GLN A 2 -22.97 -31.36 20.70
C GLN A 2 -22.90 -30.85 19.25
N PHE A 3 -23.71 -29.84 18.91
CA PHE A 3 -23.79 -29.26 17.56
C PHE A 3 -23.25 -27.82 17.45
N PHE A 4 -22.77 -27.23 18.55
CA PHE A 4 -22.26 -25.84 18.54
C PHE A 4 -20.76 -25.70 18.27
N LEU A 5 -19.98 -26.78 18.43
CA LEU A 5 -18.52 -26.77 18.20
C LEU A 5 -18.09 -26.51 16.74
N PRO A 6 -18.74 -27.06 15.69
CA PRO A 6 -18.29 -26.82 14.33
C PRO A 6 -18.56 -25.38 13.85
N VAL A 7 -19.56 -24.69 14.42
CA VAL A 7 -19.89 -23.30 14.04
C VAL A 7 -18.83 -22.32 14.55
N PHE A 8 -18.30 -22.52 15.77
CA PHE A 8 -17.23 -21.68 16.31
C PHE A 8 -15.90 -21.83 15.57
N LEU A 9 -15.59 -23.03 15.07
CA LEU A 9 -14.38 -23.26 14.27
C LEU A 9 -14.44 -22.50 12.93
N VAL A 10 -15.58 -22.53 12.25
CA VAL A 10 -15.76 -21.87 10.95
C VAL A 10 -15.67 -20.35 11.06
N CYS A 11 -16.25 -19.73 12.10
CA CYS A 11 -16.17 -18.28 12.31
C CYS A 11 -14.75 -17.77 12.59
N ASN A 12 -13.88 -18.60 13.19
CA ASN A 12 -12.49 -18.19 13.44
C ASN A 12 -11.67 -18.14 12.14
N PHE A 13 -11.80 -19.13 11.25
CA PHE A 13 -11.07 -19.13 9.97
C PHE A 13 -11.41 -17.93 9.08
N PHE A 14 -12.69 -17.50 9.03
CA PHE A 14 -13.08 -16.30 8.28
C PHE A 14 -12.47 -15.01 8.84
N GLY A 15 -12.22 -14.94 10.16
CA GLY A 15 -11.57 -13.79 10.79
C GLY A 15 -10.08 -13.67 10.44
N PHE A 16 -9.38 -14.78 10.23
CA PHE A 16 -7.96 -14.79 9.86
C PHE A 16 -7.73 -14.43 8.38
N ALA A 17 -8.60 -14.88 7.45
CA ALA A 17 -8.51 -14.53 6.03
C ALA A 17 -8.69 -13.02 5.77
N TYR A 18 -9.61 -12.37 6.50
CA TYR A 18 -9.78 -10.90 6.42
C TYR A 18 -8.56 -10.10 6.94
N GLY A 19 -7.71 -10.72 7.76
CA GLY A 19 -6.57 -10.06 8.38
C GLY A 19 -5.38 -9.83 7.44
N CYS A 20 -5.35 -10.49 6.28
CA CYS A 20 -4.18 -10.54 5.40
C CYS A 20 -4.38 -9.89 4.02
N GLN A 21 -5.46 -9.12 3.84
CA GLN A 21 -5.63 -8.33 2.62
C GLN A 21 -4.61 -7.18 2.59
N GLN A 22 -3.66 -7.25 1.66
CA GLN A 22 -2.69 -6.20 1.39
C GLN A 22 -3.04 -5.48 0.08
N TRP A 23 -3.42 -4.22 0.18
CA TRP A 23 -3.58 -3.34 -0.99
C TRP A 23 -2.31 -2.52 -1.19
N LYS A 24 -1.96 -2.20 -2.45
CA LYS A 24 -0.76 -1.41 -2.77
C LYS A 24 -1.06 -0.30 -3.77
N VAL A 25 -0.40 0.83 -3.59
CA VAL A 25 -0.41 1.96 -4.52
C VAL A 25 1.04 2.38 -4.79
N GLY A 26 1.38 2.51 -6.07
CA GLY A 26 2.70 2.91 -6.53
C GLY A 26 2.75 4.37 -6.97
N PHE A 27 3.88 5.00 -6.69
CA PHE A 27 4.19 6.36 -7.10
C PHE A 27 5.59 6.41 -7.70
N ILE A 28 5.78 7.31 -8.65
CA ILE A 28 7.06 7.58 -9.31
C ILE A 28 7.48 9.03 -9.04
N SER A 29 8.79 9.28 -8.90
CA SER A 29 9.32 10.62 -8.68
C SER A 29 9.06 11.53 -9.88
N LYS A 30 8.56 12.74 -9.63
CA LYS A 30 8.39 13.74 -10.70
C LYS A 30 9.75 14.21 -11.23
N ALA A 31 10.70 14.45 -10.33
CA ALA A 31 12.08 14.77 -10.66
C ALA A 31 12.88 13.52 -11.09
N GLU A 32 14.01 13.73 -11.77
CA GLU A 32 15.03 12.69 -11.93
C GLU A 32 15.66 12.39 -10.57
N ALA A 33 15.85 11.11 -10.28
CA ALA A 33 16.22 10.62 -8.97
C ALA A 33 16.87 9.25 -9.11
N CYS A 34 17.96 8.99 -8.39
CA CYS A 34 18.63 7.70 -8.42
C CYS A 34 19.03 7.21 -7.02
N GLU A 35 19.59 6.01 -6.96
CA GLU A 35 19.98 5.33 -5.72
C GLU A 35 20.90 6.13 -4.78
N LEU A 36 21.67 7.10 -5.28
CA LEU A 36 22.52 7.96 -4.44
C LEU A 36 21.69 8.87 -3.50
N ASP A 37 20.48 9.24 -3.91
CA ASP A 37 19.57 10.08 -3.12
C ASP A 37 18.54 9.25 -2.32
N ALA A 38 18.71 7.92 -2.26
CA ALA A 38 17.70 7.01 -1.69
C ALA A 38 17.25 7.38 -0.27
N GLY A 39 18.13 7.98 0.55
CA GLY A 39 17.78 8.47 1.88
C GLY A 39 16.73 9.58 1.87
N HIS A 40 16.86 10.55 0.96
CA HIS A 40 15.88 11.63 0.80
C HIS A 40 14.54 11.07 0.32
N TRP A 41 14.56 10.23 -0.72
CA TRP A 41 13.36 9.64 -1.29
C TRP A 41 12.64 8.69 -0.33
N ARG A 42 13.38 7.97 0.51
CA ARG A 42 12.80 7.18 1.61
C ARG A 42 11.99 8.04 2.57
N ASN A 43 12.53 9.19 2.97
CA ASN A 43 11.85 10.08 3.91
C ASN A 43 10.59 10.69 3.28
N THR A 44 10.66 11.17 2.03
CA THR A 44 9.49 11.75 1.35
C THR A 44 8.41 10.71 1.05
N CYS A 45 8.76 9.43 0.90
CA CYS A 45 7.80 8.34 0.82
C CYS A 45 7.15 8.03 2.19
N LEU A 46 7.90 8.14 3.29
CA LEU A 46 7.34 8.03 4.64
C LEU A 46 6.39 9.19 4.94
N ASP A 47 6.68 10.41 4.47
CA ASP A 47 5.77 11.55 4.58
C ASP A 47 4.45 11.26 3.85
N LEU A 48 4.51 10.76 2.61
CA LEU A 48 3.32 10.33 1.87
C LEU A 48 2.56 9.20 2.58
N THR A 49 3.28 8.27 3.21
CA THR A 49 2.68 7.21 4.04
C THR A 49 1.92 7.80 5.21
N TYR A 50 2.49 8.81 5.86
CA TYR A 50 1.86 9.51 6.97
C TYR A 50 0.58 10.24 6.53
N ASP A 51 0.59 10.89 5.36
CA ASP A 51 -0.61 11.53 4.78
C ASP A 51 -1.75 10.51 4.59
N TYR A 52 -1.42 9.30 4.12
CA TYR A 52 -2.39 8.21 4.01
C TYR A 52 -2.91 7.71 5.36
N ILE A 53 -2.07 7.69 6.40
CA ILE A 53 -2.48 7.37 7.77
C ILE A 53 -3.46 8.42 8.29
N GLU A 54 -3.18 9.70 8.10
CA GLU A 54 -4.06 10.79 8.52
C GLU A 54 -5.39 10.74 7.76
N TYR A 55 -5.34 10.55 6.44
CA TYR A 55 -6.54 10.34 5.63
C TYR A 55 -7.36 9.16 6.16
N SER A 56 -6.73 8.01 6.43
CA SER A 56 -7.43 6.82 6.94
C SER A 56 -8.11 7.13 8.27
N ARG A 57 -7.42 7.80 9.20
CA ARG A 57 -7.96 8.19 10.51
C ARG A 57 -9.15 9.14 10.38
N ALA A 58 -9.06 10.15 9.52
CA ALA A 58 -10.16 11.09 9.26
C ALA A 58 -11.39 10.41 8.63
N ASN A 59 -11.19 9.28 7.94
CA ASN A 59 -12.23 8.54 7.24
C ASN A 59 -12.61 7.22 7.95
N GLY A 60 -12.53 7.17 9.28
CA GLY A 60 -13.01 6.03 10.07
C GLY A 60 -12.13 4.77 9.96
N ALA A 61 -10.83 4.95 9.78
CA ALA A 61 -9.84 3.90 9.54
C ALA A 61 -10.13 3.07 8.27
N ARG A 62 -10.65 3.73 7.23
CA ARG A 62 -11.05 3.09 5.97
C ARG A 62 -9.91 2.32 5.31
N LEU A 63 -8.71 2.89 5.26
CA LEU A 63 -7.56 2.27 4.59
C LEU A 63 -6.83 1.26 5.48
N GLY A 64 -7.42 0.88 6.62
CA GLY A 64 -6.75 0.07 7.64
C GLY A 64 -5.94 0.92 8.61
N HIS A 65 -5.34 0.22 9.59
CA HIS A 65 -4.49 0.82 10.62
C HIS A 65 -3.00 0.66 10.33
N ASP A 66 -2.65 -0.38 9.57
CA ASP A 66 -1.28 -0.78 9.30
C ASP A 66 -0.96 -0.34 7.85
N ILE A 67 -0.45 0.87 7.71
CA ILE A 67 -0.05 1.46 6.42
C ILE A 67 1.46 1.65 6.44
N SER A 68 2.15 1.17 5.41
CA SER A 68 3.62 1.18 5.34
C SER A 68 4.12 1.62 3.97
N GLY A 69 5.12 2.49 3.95
CA GLY A 69 5.83 2.93 2.75
C GLY A 69 7.15 2.21 2.54
N THR A 70 7.45 1.82 1.30
CA THR A 70 8.76 1.32 0.88
C THR A 70 9.22 2.04 -0.37
N THR A 71 10.52 2.25 -0.52
CA THR A 71 11.10 2.94 -1.69
C THR A 71 12.09 2.09 -2.44
N SER A 72 12.13 2.28 -3.75
CA SER A 72 13.18 1.77 -4.62
C SER A 72 13.63 2.87 -5.58
N CYS A 73 14.87 2.84 -6.04
CA CYS A 73 15.38 3.82 -6.99
C CYS A 73 16.18 3.11 -8.08
N ASP A 74 16.12 3.65 -9.28
CA ASP A 74 16.97 3.23 -10.39
C ASP A 74 18.44 3.55 -10.07
N THR A 75 19.35 2.82 -10.74
CA THR A 75 20.77 3.15 -10.71
C THR A 75 21.00 4.48 -11.44
N CYS A 76 22.02 5.24 -11.01
CA CYS A 76 22.30 6.55 -11.61
C CYS A 76 22.79 6.47 -13.06
N ASP A 77 23.19 5.30 -13.53
CA ASP A 77 23.58 5.04 -14.92
C ASP A 77 22.39 4.80 -15.86
N THR A 78 21.17 4.67 -15.31
CA THR A 78 19.96 4.49 -16.09
C THR A 78 19.57 5.81 -16.78
N LYS A 79 19.10 5.72 -18.03
CA LYS A 79 18.61 6.90 -18.76
C LYS A 79 17.32 7.41 -18.10
N ASN A 80 17.35 8.64 -17.60
CA ASN A 80 16.28 9.30 -16.84
C ASN A 80 15.91 8.51 -15.57
N PRO A 81 16.83 8.38 -14.60
CA PRO A 81 16.62 7.53 -13.44
C PRO A 81 15.46 8.08 -12.59
N LYS A 82 14.68 7.17 -12.02
CA LYS A 82 13.54 7.48 -11.17
C LYS A 82 13.62 6.77 -9.83
N CYS A 83 12.96 7.36 -8.84
CA CYS A 83 12.63 6.68 -7.60
C CYS A 83 11.15 6.36 -7.57
N TYR A 84 10.82 5.29 -6.86
CA TYR A 84 9.51 4.71 -6.73
C TYR A 84 9.16 4.60 -5.24
N CYS A 85 7.93 4.98 -4.91
CA CYS A 85 7.38 4.87 -3.56
C CYS A 85 6.15 3.97 -3.60
N HIS A 86 6.11 3.01 -2.70
CA HIS A 86 5.07 2.00 -2.62
C HIS A 86 4.40 2.11 -1.26
N ILE A 87 3.11 2.39 -1.25
CA ILE A 87 2.32 2.43 -0.04
C ILE A 87 1.50 1.13 0.02
N ALA A 88 1.72 0.34 1.06
CA ALA A 88 0.94 -0.85 1.35
C ALA A 88 -0.06 -0.58 2.48
N PHE A 89 -1.28 -1.08 2.30
CA PHE A 89 -2.40 -0.95 3.21
C PHE A 89 -2.84 -2.33 3.66
N TRP A 90 -2.62 -2.64 4.93
CA TRP A 90 -3.03 -3.90 5.54
C TRP A 90 -4.38 -3.75 6.21
N ARG A 91 -5.21 -4.80 6.09
CA ARG A 91 -6.57 -4.83 6.66
C ARG A 91 -7.45 -3.69 6.12
N TYR A 92 -7.33 -3.45 4.82
CA TYR A 92 -8.13 -2.48 4.09
C TYR A 92 -9.62 -2.82 4.17
N ARG A 93 -10.48 -1.84 4.50
CA ARG A 93 -11.92 -2.07 4.67
C ARG A 93 -12.65 -1.90 3.34
N GLU A 94 -12.64 -2.95 2.52
CA GLU A 94 -13.25 -2.95 1.19
C GLU A 94 -14.74 -2.53 1.19
N TRP A 95 -15.47 -2.83 2.27
CA TRP A 95 -16.88 -2.44 2.42
C TRP A 95 -17.12 -0.94 2.63
N MET A 96 -16.08 -0.17 2.98
CA MET A 96 -16.15 1.29 3.11
C MET A 96 -15.77 2.01 1.80
N GLY A 97 -15.39 1.27 0.77
CA GLY A 97 -15.11 1.78 -0.58
C GLY A 97 -14.17 0.86 -1.34
N THR A 98 -14.32 0.81 -2.66
CA THR A 98 -13.65 -0.18 -3.52
C THR A 98 -12.33 0.29 -4.11
N THR A 99 -11.98 1.57 -3.94
CA THR A 99 -10.76 2.17 -4.50
C THR A 99 -10.00 2.96 -3.43
N ILE A 100 -8.68 3.09 -3.60
CA ILE A 100 -7.84 3.95 -2.75
C ILE A 100 -7.72 5.32 -3.43
N PRO A 101 -7.95 6.44 -2.73
CA PRO A 101 -7.80 7.75 -3.32
C PRO A 101 -6.34 8.04 -3.63
N TYR A 102 -6.10 8.75 -4.70
CA TYR A 102 -4.80 9.32 -4.99
C TYR A 102 -4.70 10.64 -4.24
N LEU A 103 -3.72 10.72 -3.32
CA LEU A 103 -3.40 11.98 -2.65
C LEU A 103 -2.46 12.77 -3.57
N GLU A 104 -2.84 14.00 -3.91
CA GLU A 104 -1.96 14.89 -4.64
C GLU A 104 -0.72 15.17 -3.79
N ASN A 105 0.45 15.03 -4.39
CA ASN A 105 1.73 15.28 -3.75
C ASN A 105 2.66 16.01 -4.72
N ASP A 106 3.48 16.93 -4.23
CA ASP A 106 4.37 17.73 -5.08
C ASP A 106 5.56 16.93 -5.62
N ILE A 107 6.01 15.92 -4.88
CA ILE A 107 7.23 15.14 -5.12
C ILE A 107 6.92 13.89 -5.93
N TRP A 108 5.80 13.25 -5.62
CA TRP A 108 5.37 11.97 -6.17
C TRP A 108 4.24 12.13 -7.19
N SER A 109 4.31 11.42 -8.31
CA SER A 109 3.18 11.23 -9.24
C SER A 109 2.69 9.80 -9.15
N TYR A 110 1.38 9.60 -9.27
CA TYR A 110 0.80 8.26 -9.34
C TYR A 110 1.35 7.49 -10.54
N ASP A 111 1.77 6.25 -10.33
CA ASP A 111 2.25 5.38 -11.41
C ASP A 111 1.09 4.58 -12.01
N GLU A 112 0.47 5.13 -13.05
CA GLU A 112 -0.65 4.51 -13.77
C GLU A 112 -0.28 3.20 -14.47
N ASN A 113 1.01 2.97 -14.74
CA ASN A 113 1.48 1.78 -15.46
C ASN A 113 1.68 0.56 -14.55
N GLY A 114 1.45 0.73 -13.25
CA GLY A 114 1.51 -0.32 -12.25
C GLY A 114 2.89 -0.45 -11.62
N ASP A 115 2.86 -0.77 -10.33
CA ASP A 115 4.01 -1.00 -9.47
C ASP A 115 5.10 -1.85 -10.17
N VAL A 116 6.30 -1.29 -10.32
CA VAL A 116 7.51 -1.95 -10.85
C VAL A 116 7.84 -3.26 -10.09
N PHE A 117 7.33 -3.42 -8.86
CA PHE A 117 7.54 -4.58 -7.98
C PHE A 117 6.50 -5.69 -8.09
N GLY A 118 5.57 -5.58 -9.04
CA GLY A 118 4.71 -6.70 -9.37
C GLY A 118 3.41 -6.21 -9.95
N LYS A 119 3.15 -6.64 -11.19
CA LYS A 119 1.83 -6.67 -11.81
C LYS A 119 0.88 -7.60 -11.04
N ILE A 120 0.69 -7.35 -9.75
CA ILE A 120 -0.43 -7.91 -9.02
C ILE A 120 -1.53 -6.90 -9.28
N ASN A 121 -2.46 -7.26 -10.17
CA ASN A 121 -3.72 -6.53 -10.32
C ASN A 121 -4.25 -6.16 -8.94
N HIS A 122 -4.92 -5.02 -8.80
CA HIS A 122 -5.69 -4.63 -7.62
C HIS A 122 -6.67 -5.75 -7.20
N LYS A 123 -6.16 -6.78 -6.52
CA LYS A 123 -6.85 -8.02 -6.20
C LYS A 123 -6.27 -8.54 -4.90
N ASN A 124 -7.17 -9.10 -4.11
CA ASN A 124 -6.87 -9.86 -2.92
C ASN A 124 -5.75 -10.88 -3.17
N ILE A 125 -4.65 -10.71 -2.46
CA ILE A 125 -3.72 -11.80 -2.20
C ILE A 125 -4.22 -12.43 -0.90
N ASP A 126 -4.83 -13.60 -1.00
CA ASP A 126 -5.03 -14.46 0.19
C ASP A 126 -3.65 -14.90 0.66
N CYS A 127 -3.38 -14.76 1.95
CA CYS A 127 -2.20 -15.36 2.56
C CYS A 127 -2.47 -16.85 2.77
N ASP A 128 -1.68 -17.70 2.11
CA ASP A 128 -1.63 -19.14 2.37
C ASP A 128 -1.12 -19.45 3.80
#